data_AF-A0A0K9P8M6-F1
#
_entry.id   AF-A0A0K9P8M6-F1
#
_cell.length_a   1.000
_cell.length_b   1.000
_cell.length_c   1.000
_cell.angle_alpha   90.00
_cell.angle_beta   90.00
_cell.angle_gamma   90.00
#
_symmetry.space_group_name_H-M   'P 1'
#
loop_
_entity.id
_entity.type
_entity.pdbx_description
1 polymer ?
#
loop_
_entity_poly.entity_id
_entity_poly.type
_entity_poly.pdbx_seq_one_letter_code
_entity_poly.pdbx_strand_id
1 'polypeptide(L)' 'MKSILLEMDRILRPSAFVIIRESYYFMDAIATLAKGMRWLCLKQDTEYNVENEKLLICQKKLWYSKDSNSL' A
#
# COMPACT_ATOMS: atom_id res chain seq x y z
N MET A 1 1.95 -12.20 -7.63
CA MET A 1 1.58 -10.99 -6.86
C MET A 1 2.53 -10.69 -5.71
N LYS A 2 2.76 -11.60 -4.75
CA LYS A 2 3.62 -11.35 -3.56
C LYS A 2 5.01 -10.79 -3.91
N SER A 3 5.70 -11.36 -4.90
CA SER A 3 7.05 -10.92 -5.29
C SER A 3 7.07 -9.50 -5.87
N ILE A 4 6.03 -9.11 -6.60
CA ILE A 4 5.94 -7.77 -7.22
C ILE A 4 5.79 -6.69 -6.16
N LEU A 5 4.91 -6.90 -5.18
CA LEU A 5 4.71 -5.94 -4.08
C LEU A 5 5.99 -5.72 -3.25
N LEU A 6 6.80 -6.76 -3.07
CA LEU A 6 8.10 -6.66 -2.39
C LEU A 6 9.12 -5.86 -3.22
N GLU A 7 9.18 -6.08 -4.54
CA GLU A 7 10.05 -5.27 -5.40
C GLU A 7 9.60 -3.81 -5.47
N MET A 8 8.28 -3.55 -5.46
CA MET A 8 7.74 -2.20 -5.33
C MET A 8 8.21 -1.56 -4.02
N ASP A 9 8.13 -2.27 -2.89
CA ASP A 9 8.64 -1.78 -1.61
C ASP A 9 10.14 -1.47 -1.66
N ARG A 10 10.95 -2.35 -2.25
CA ARG A 10 12.40 -2.12 -2.38
C ARG A 10 12.73 -0.85 -3.16
N ILE A 11 11.96 -0.52 -4.19
CA ILE A 11 12.19 0.64 -5.07
C ILE A 11 11.63 1.94 -4.47
N LEU A 12 10.51 1.87 -3.76
CA LEU A 12 9.84 3.06 -3.24
C LEU A 12 10.63 3.73 -2.12
N ARG A 13 10.84 5.02 -2.30
CA ARG A 13 11.43 5.88 -1.26
C ARG A 13 10.41 6.13 -0.14
N PRO A 14 10.88 6.42 1.09
CA PRO A 14 10.01 6.90 2.15
C PRO A 14 9.15 8.08 1.72
N SER A 15 7.92 8.14 2.23
CA SER A 15 6.87 9.12 1.89
C SER A 15 6.34 9.07 0.45
N ALA A 16 6.86 8.20 -0.41
CA ALA A 16 6.34 7.99 -1.75
C ALA A 16 4.92 7.40 -1.73
N PHE A 17 4.17 7.70 -2.79
CA PHE A 17 2.83 7.17 -3.01
C PHE A 17 2.85 6.10 -4.10
N VAL A 18 1.97 5.11 -3.93
CA VAL A 18 1.65 4.07 -4.91
C VAL A 18 0.15 4.09 -5.12
N ILE A 19 -0.27 3.95 -6.37
CA ILE A 19 -1.66 3.76 -6.74
C ILE A 19 -1.74 2.41 -7.44
N ILE A 20 -2.56 1.51 -6.90
CA ILE A 20 -2.79 0.18 -7.45
C ILE A 20 -4.25 0.11 -7.87
N ARG A 21 -4.51 -0.16 -9.15
CA ARG A 21 -5.85 -0.44 -9.68
C ARG A 21 -5.95 -1.94 -9.90
N GLU A 22 -6.89 -2.58 -9.22
CA GLU A 22 -7.00 -4.04 -9.28
C GLU A 22 -8.43 -4.49 -9.01
N SER A 23 -8.74 -5.73 -9.39
CA SER A 23 -10.02 -6.35 -9.07
C SER A 23 -10.30 -6.34 -7.57
N TYR A 24 -11.56 -6.08 -7.21
CA TYR A 24 -12.05 -6.14 -5.83
C TYR A 24 -11.65 -7.45 -5.13
N TYR A 25 -11.63 -8.57 -5.87
CA TYR A 25 -11.29 -9.89 -5.35
C TYR A 25 -9.88 -9.95 -4.72
N PHE A 26 -8.90 -9.24 -5.28
CA PHE A 26 -7.52 -9.24 -4.79
C PHE A 26 -7.20 -8.08 -3.85
N MET A 27 -8.11 -7.11 -3.74
CA MET A 27 -7.87 -5.85 -3.05
C MET A 27 -7.54 -6.04 -1.57
N ASP A 28 -8.21 -6.97 -0.90
CA ASP A 28 -7.98 -7.28 0.51
C ASP A 28 -6.61 -7.95 0.75
N ALA A 29 -6.20 -8.84 -0.15
CA ALA A 29 -4.90 -9.50 -0.09
C ALA A 29 -3.76 -8.50 -0.27
N ILE A 30 -3.88 -7.59 -1.25
CA ILE A 30 -2.89 -6.54 -1.50
C ILE A 30 -2.82 -5.57 -0.32
N ALA A 31 -3.97 -5.11 0.19
CA ALA A 31 -4.02 -4.22 1.35
C ALA A 31 -3.39 -4.86 2.60
N THR A 32 -3.60 -6.16 2.80
CA THR A 32 -3.01 -6.92 3.92
C THR A 32 -1.49 -6.97 3.82
N LEU A 33 -0.95 -7.26 2.63
CA LEU A 33 0.50 -7.26 2.39
C LEU A 33 1.09 -5.86 2.56
N ALA A 34 0.46 -4.83 1.99
CA ALA A 34 0.92 -3.44 2.11
C ALA A 34 0.94 -2.97 3.57
N LYS A 35 -0.08 -3.33 4.37
CA LYS A 35 -0.10 -3.08 5.81
C LYS A 35 1.05 -3.78 6.54
N GLY A 36 1.37 -5.03 6.16
CA GLY A 36 2.53 -5.76 6.68
C GLY A 36 3.87 -5.07 6.38
N MET A 37 3.98 -4.39 5.23
CA MET A 37 5.12 -3.56 4.85
C MET A 37 5.11 -2.15 5.48
N ARG A 38 4.16 -1.89 6.39
CA ARG A 38 3.93 -0.59 7.07
C ARG A 38 3.55 0.55 6.12
N TRP A 39 2.91 0.24 5.00
CA TRP A 39 2.32 1.25 4.15
C TRP A 39 0.98 1.68 4.75
N LEU A 40 0.69 2.98 4.64
CA LEU A 40 -0.61 3.54 4.99
C LEU A 40 -1.48 3.58 3.73
N CYS A 41 -2.53 2.76 3.68
CA CYS A 41 -3.34 2.59 2.48
C CYS A 41 -4.79 3.04 2.67
N LEU A 42 -5.37 3.58 1.61
CA LEU A 42 -6.76 3.97 1.49
C LEU A 42 -7.35 3.29 0.25
N LYS A 43 -8.50 2.65 0.42
CA LYS A 43 -9.29 2.11 -0.69
C LYS A 43 -10.22 3.20 -1.20
N GLN A 44 -10.31 3.32 -2.51
CA GLN A 44 -11.17 4.26 -3.21
C GLN A 44 -11.89 3.56 -4.36
N ASP A 45 -13.05 4.11 -4.71
CA ASP A 45 -13.73 3.70 -5.93
C ASP A 45 -12.97 4.22 -7.16
N THR A 46 -13.08 3.52 -8.27
CA THR A 46 -12.54 3.99 -9.55
C THR A 46 -13.34 5.19 -10.04
N GLU A 47 -12.76 5.99 -10.93
CA GLU A 47 -13.36 7.16 -11.55
C GLU A 47 -14.72 6.90 -12.23
N TYR A 48 -14.93 5.70 -12.79
CA TYR A 48 -16.20 5.28 -13.42
C TYR A 48 -17.06 4.39 -12.53
N ASN A 49 -16.66 4.21 -11.26
CA ASN A 49 -17.28 3.27 -10.31
C ASN A 49 -17.52 1.87 -10.90
N VAL A 50 -16.52 1.34 -11.61
CA VAL A 50 -16.55 -0.01 -12.17
C VAL A 50 -16.65 -1.00 -11.01
N GLU A 51 -17.76 -1.73 -10.91
CA GLU A 51 -18.09 -2.54 -9.73
C GLU A 51 -17.01 -3.57 -9.37
N ASN A 52 -16.28 -4.06 -10.38
CA ASN A 52 -15.33 -5.15 -10.21
C ASN A 52 -13.90 -4.72 -9.87
N GLU A 53 -13.62 -3.41 -9.83
CA GLU A 53 -12.27 -2.88 -9.62
C GLU A 53 -12.28 -1.78 -8.56
N LYS A 54 -11.16 -1.65 -7.84
CA LYS A 54 -10.96 -0.59 -6.85
C LYS A 54 -9.56 0.00 -7.00
N LEU A 55 -9.38 1.19 -6.44
CA LEU A 55 -8.08 1.83 -6.29
C LEU A 55 -7.58 1.66 -4.86
N LEU A 56 -6.31 1.29 -4.72
CA LEU A 56 -5.57 1.31 -3.46
C LEU A 56 -4.50 2.38 -3.54
N ILE A 57 -4.65 3.43 -2.77
CA ILE A 57 -3.68 4.51 -2.67
C ILE A 57 -2.91 4.30 -1.38
N CYS A 58 -1.61 4.00 -1.49
CA CYS A 58 -0.74 3.71 -0.37
C CYS A 58 0.40 4.73 -0.27
N GLN A 59 0.75 5.12 0.95
CA GLN A 59 1.96 5.88 1.24
C GLN A 59 2.95 5.01 2.02
N LYS A 60 4.18 4.87 1.51
CA LYS A 60 5.26 4.19 2.23
C LYS A 60 5.74 5.08 3.38
N LYS A 61 5.65 4.61 4.62
CA LYS A 61 6.21 5.33 5.77
C LYS A 61 7.70 5.05 5.91
N LEU A 62 8.44 6.05 6.39
CA LEU A 62 9.82 5.83 6.80
C LEU A 62 9.84 4.88 8.00
N TRP A 63 10.72 3.89 7.95
CA TRP A 63 10.93 2.97 9.05
C TRP A 63 11.89 3.63 10.05
N TYR A 64 11.34 4.15 11.13
CA TYR A 64 12.13 4.52 12.30
C TYR A 64 12.11 3.37 13.30
N SER A 65 13.26 3.12 13.93
CA SER A 65 13.22 2.46 15.24
C SER A 65 12.47 3.39 16.19
N LYS A 66 11.66 2.85 17.10
CA LYS A 66 11.24 3.68 18.24
C LYS A 66 12.51 3.98 19.02
N ASP A 67 13.00 5.21 18.97
CA ASP A 67 14.03 5.64 19.90
C ASP A 67 13.44 5.54 21.30
N SER A 68 13.95 4.60 22.10
CA SER A 68 13.56 4.42 23.49
C SER A 68 14.04 5.56 24.42
N ASN A 69 14.42 6.70 23.85
CA ASN A 69 15.10 7.81 24.52
C ASN A 69 14.43 9.17 24.31
N SER A 70 13.19 9.24 23.83
CA SER A 70 12.40 10.46 24.00
C SER A 70 11.93 10.54 25.46
N LEU A 71 12.67 11.33 26.25
CA LEU A 71 12.35 11.78 27.61
C LEU A 71 10.92 12.30 27.75
#